data_AF-A0A392P726-F1
#
_entry.id   AF-A0A392P726-F1
#
_cell.length_a   1.000
_cell.length_b   1.000
_cell.length_c   1.000
_cell.angle_alpha   90.00
_cell.angle_beta   90.00
_cell.angle_gamma   90.00
#
_symmetry.space_group_name_H-M   'P 1'
#
loop_
_entity.id
_entity.type
_entity.pdbx_description
1 polymer ?
#
loop_
_entity_poly.entity_id
_entity_poly.type
_entity_poly.pdbx_seq_one_letter_code
_entity_poly.pdbx_strand_id
1 'polypeptide(L)'
;MCRDYVQEKKELIKAIAKDRNLSELPKISKPTLIIWGEQDLVFPLELGHRLKRHLGDNAQIVVIKNAGHAFCAEKAKEFYNVLMSFLVDSKPPGQR
;
A
#
# COMPACT_ATOMS: atom_id res chain seq x y z
N MET A 1 -18.19 -20.11 8.14
CA MET A 1 -17.53 -19.62 6.91
C MET A 1 -18.48 -19.89 5.74
N CYS A 2 -18.98 -18.86 5.06
CA CYS A 2 -19.89 -19.01 3.91
C CYS A 2 -19.12 -19.63 2.73
N ARG A 3 -19.45 -20.88 2.39
CA ARG A 3 -18.80 -21.68 1.34
C ARG A 3 -19.52 -21.59 -0.01
N ASP A 4 -20.55 -20.75 -0.09
CA ASP A 4 -21.32 -20.58 -1.31
C ASP A 4 -20.53 -19.76 -2.33
N TYR A 5 -20.67 -20.14 -3.61
CA TYR A 5 -20.12 -19.42 -4.75
C TYR A 5 -18.59 -19.19 -4.72
N VAL A 6 -17.83 -20.16 -4.20
CA VAL A 6 -16.36 -20.02 -4.04
C VAL A 6 -15.67 -19.81 -5.40
N GLN A 7 -16.14 -20.47 -6.46
CA GLN A 7 -15.53 -20.38 -7.78
C GLN A 7 -15.78 -18.99 -8.40
N GLU A 8 -17.01 -18.52 -8.33
CA GLU A 8 -17.44 -17.21 -8.82
C GLU A 8 -16.73 -16.10 -8.06
N LYS A 9 -16.60 -16.23 -6.73
CA LYS A 9 -15.81 -15.28 -5.91
C LYS A 9 -14.34 -15.23 -6.33
N LYS A 10 -13.71 -16.38 -6.64
CA LYS A 10 -12.34 -16.42 -7.16
C LYS A 10 -12.22 -15.75 -8.52
N GLU A 11 -13.20 -15.96 -9.40
CA GLU A 11 -13.24 -15.33 -10.72
C GLU A 11 -13.39 -13.81 -10.61
N LEU A 12 -14.24 -13.32 -9.72
CA LEU A 12 -14.36 -11.89 -9.42
C LEU A 12 -13.03 -11.28 -8.96
N ILE A 13 -12.30 -11.95 -8.06
CA ILE A 13 -10.98 -11.48 -7.61
C ILE A 13 -9.99 -11.41 -8.78
N LYS A 14 -9.96 -12.42 -9.64
CA LYS A 14 -9.08 -12.43 -10.82
C LYS A 14 -9.45 -11.32 -11.83
N ALA A 15 -10.74 -11.04 -11.98
CA ALA A 15 -11.22 -10.01 -12.90
C ALA A 15 -10.74 -8.60 -12.51
N ILE A 16 -10.54 -8.31 -11.22
CA ILE A 16 -10.03 -7.01 -10.73
C ILE A 16 -8.67 -6.64 -11.36
N ALA A 17 -7.85 -7.64 -11.68
CA ALA A 17 -6.52 -7.44 -12.27
C ALA A 17 -6.50 -7.54 -13.80
N LYS A 18 -7.56 -8.06 -14.43
CA LYS A 18 -7.54 -8.58 -15.82
C LYS A 18 -7.16 -7.55 -16.88
N ASP A 19 -7.43 -6.27 -16.65
CA ASP A 19 -7.20 -5.21 -17.65
C ASP A 19 -6.35 -4.05 -17.10
N ARG A 20 -5.57 -4.28 -16.02
CA ARG A 20 -4.71 -3.25 -15.45
C ARG A 20 -3.46 -3.05 -16.32
N ASN A 21 -3.43 -1.95 -17.07
CA ASN A 21 -2.20 -1.49 -17.74
C ASN A 21 -1.23 -0.89 -16.70
N LEU A 22 -0.22 -1.67 -16.31
CA LEU A 22 0.83 -1.22 -15.38
C LEU A 22 1.99 -0.49 -16.08
N SER A 23 2.04 -0.49 -17.42
CA SER A 23 3.07 0.18 -18.21
C SER A 23 2.92 1.71 -18.25
N GLU A 24 1.74 2.25 -17.93
CA GLU A 24 1.44 3.69 -17.97
C GLU A 24 1.13 4.27 -16.60
N LEU A 25 1.77 3.78 -15.53
CA LEU A 25 1.58 4.37 -14.21
C LEU A 25 2.16 5.80 -14.18
N PRO A 26 1.35 6.83 -13.91
CA PRO A 26 1.85 8.20 -13.84
C PRO A 26 2.84 8.36 -12.68
N LYS A 27 3.76 9.32 -12.80
CA LYS A 27 4.60 9.73 -11.67
C LYS A 27 3.79 10.62 -10.73
N ILE A 28 4.05 10.47 -9.43
CA ILE A 28 3.49 11.34 -8.39
C ILE A 28 4.57 12.36 -8.00
N SER A 29 4.26 13.65 -8.17
CA SER A 29 5.18 14.75 -7.84
C SER A 29 5.15 15.17 -6.38
N LYS A 30 4.14 14.72 -5.62
CA LYS A 30 3.96 15.03 -4.21
C LYS A 30 4.72 14.04 -3.33
N PRO A 31 5.20 14.48 -2.15
CA PRO A 31 5.69 13.56 -1.13
C PRO A 31 4.68 12.44 -0.90
N THR A 32 5.14 11.20 -0.96
CA THR A 32 4.29 10.01 -0.89
C THR A 32 4.80 9.08 0.19
N LEU A 33 3.93 8.63 1.07
CA LEU A 33 4.22 7.55 2.01
C LEU A 33 3.49 6.28 1.55
N ILE A 34 4.26 5.20 1.37
CA ILE A 34 3.77 3.85 1.15
C ILE A 34 3.85 3.11 2.49
N ILE A 35 2.73 2.56 2.97
CA ILE A 35 2.69 1.70 4.16
C ILE A 35 2.29 0.30 3.71
N TRP A 36 3.02 -0.72 4.13
CA TRP A 36 2.80 -2.10 3.70
C TRP A 36 2.92 -3.08 4.88
N GLY A 37 2.13 -4.16 4.88
CA GLY A 37 2.29 -5.26 5.84
C GLY A 37 3.39 -6.22 5.37
N GLU A 38 4.30 -6.60 6.27
CA GLU A 38 5.39 -7.56 5.97
C GLU A 38 4.89 -8.90 5.41
N GLN A 39 3.71 -9.35 5.85
CA GLN A 39 3.14 -10.66 5.59
C GLN A 39 1.86 -10.57 4.73
N ASP A 40 1.73 -9.52 3.91
CA ASP A 40 0.56 -9.33 3.03
C ASP A 40 0.48 -10.44 1.97
N LEU A 41 -0.50 -11.34 2.12
CA LEU A 41 -0.78 -12.44 1.20
C LEU A 41 -1.73 -12.07 0.05
N VAL A 42 -2.34 -10.88 0.10
CA VAL A 42 -3.22 -10.36 -0.95
C VAL A 42 -2.38 -9.58 -1.97
N PHE A 43 -1.52 -8.69 -1.48
CA PHE A 43 -0.55 -7.95 -2.27
C PHE A 43 0.86 -8.16 -1.70
N PRO A 44 1.64 -9.11 -2.27
CA PRO A 44 2.98 -9.42 -1.78
C PRO A 44 3.87 -8.17 -1.66
N LEU A 45 4.68 -8.11 -0.59
CA LEU A 45 5.54 -6.97 -0.27
C LEU A 45 6.42 -6.49 -1.44
N GLU A 46 6.84 -7.39 -2.32
CA GLU A 46 7.60 -7.05 -3.54
C GLU A 46 6.86 -6.02 -4.42
N LEU A 47 5.52 -6.03 -4.46
CA LEU A 47 4.73 -5.02 -5.16
C LEU A 47 4.90 -3.63 -4.54
N GLY A 48 4.99 -3.54 -3.21
CA GLY A 48 5.28 -2.29 -2.50
C GLY A 48 6.67 -1.75 -2.85
N HIS A 49 7.68 -2.61 -2.91
CA HIS A 49 9.02 -2.22 -3.34
C HIS A 49 9.08 -1.81 -4.82
N ARG A 50 8.34 -2.50 -5.70
CA ARG A 50 8.19 -2.08 -7.11
C ARG A 50 7.55 -0.70 -7.22
N LEU A 51 6.51 -0.42 -6.44
CA LEU A 51 5.88 0.90 -6.39
C LEU A 51 6.84 1.98 -5.89
N LYS A 52 7.61 1.71 -4.83
CA LYS A 52 8.64 2.63 -4.34
C LYS A 52 9.70 2.94 -5.41
N ARG A 53 10.15 1.93 -6.17
CA ARG A 53 11.10 2.11 -7.28
C ARG A 53 10.50 2.97 -8.41
N HIS A 54 9.22 2.75 -8.75
CA HIS A 54 8.50 3.54 -9.74
C HIS A 54 8.36 5.01 -9.35
N LEU A 55 8.00 5.28 -8.08
CA LEU A 55 7.80 6.65 -7.57
C LEU A 55 9.10 7.40 -7.27
N GLY A 56 10.23 6.70 -7.15
CA GLY A 56 11.54 7.31 -6.92
C GLY A 56 11.62 8.02 -5.57
N ASP A 57 12.42 9.09 -5.51
CA ASP A 57 12.81 9.75 -4.25
C ASP A 57 11.67 10.51 -3.56
N ASN A 58 10.59 10.83 -4.28
CA ASN A 58 9.40 11.46 -3.71
C ASN A 58 8.61 10.52 -2.80
N ALA A 59 8.86 9.22 -2.89
CA ALA A 59 8.19 8.23 -2.06
C ALA A 59 9.11 7.71 -0.96
N GLN A 60 8.53 7.46 0.21
CA GLN A 60 9.12 6.64 1.26
C GLN A 60 8.26 5.38 1.46
N ILE A 61 8.86 4.29 1.91
CA ILE A 61 8.15 3.05 2.24
C ILE A 61 8.42 2.65 3.68
N VAL A 62 7.36 2.33 4.41
CA VAL A 62 7.42 1.77 5.77
C VAL A 62 6.72 0.41 5.76
N VAL A 63 7.45 -0.60 6.22
CA VAL A 63 6.95 -1.96 6.35
C VAL A 63 6.58 -2.22 7.80
N ILE A 64 5.31 -2.51 8.05
CA ILE A 64 4.77 -2.86 9.36
C ILE A 64 5.08 -4.33 9.61
N LYS A 65 5.92 -4.61 10.62
CA LYS A 65 6.39 -5.96 10.94
C LYS A 65 5.28 -6.81 11.53
N ASN A 66 5.29 -8.11 11.22
CA ASN A 66 4.32 -9.07 11.72
C ASN A 66 2.86 -8.62 11.48
N ALA A 67 2.58 -8.11 10.27
CA ALA A 67 1.25 -7.65 9.85
C ALA A 67 0.95 -8.08 8.41
N GLY A 68 -0.29 -8.48 8.16
CA GLY A 68 -0.80 -8.86 6.85
C GLY A 68 -1.43 -7.69 6.09
N HIS A 69 -2.35 -8.02 5.19
CA HIS A 69 -3.04 -7.06 4.32
C HIS A 69 -3.82 -5.99 5.11
N ALA A 70 -4.39 -6.39 6.26
CA ALA A 70 -5.19 -5.52 7.10
C ALA A 70 -4.33 -4.87 8.21
N PHE A 71 -3.09 -4.47 7.90
CA PHE A 71 -2.15 -3.88 8.86
C PHE A 71 -2.73 -2.67 9.64
N CYS A 72 -3.66 -1.93 9.05
CA CYS A 72 -4.37 -0.82 9.72
C CYS A 72 -5.27 -1.29 10.87
N ALA A 73 -5.76 -2.53 10.83
CA ALA A 73 -6.50 -3.17 11.92
C ALA A 73 -5.58 -4.01 12.81
N GLU A 74 -4.69 -4.80 12.21
CA GLU A 74 -3.78 -5.72 12.93
C GLU A 74 -2.76 -4.98 13.81
N LYS A 75 -2.28 -3.82 13.36
CA LYS A 75 -1.27 -2.98 14.02
C LYS A 75 -1.68 -1.51 14.06
N ALA A 76 -2.94 -1.24 14.43
CA ALA A 76 -3.54 0.10 14.38
C ALA A 76 -2.69 1.22 15.00
N LYS A 77 -2.05 0.96 16.16
CA LYS A 77 -1.19 1.94 16.83
C LYS A 77 0.08 2.27 16.02
N GLU A 78 0.73 1.27 15.45
CA GLU A 78 1.95 1.44 14.64
C GLU A 78 1.62 2.16 13.34
N PHE A 79 0.56 1.73 12.66
CA PHE A 79 0.02 2.40 11.48
C PHE A 79 -0.28 3.88 11.76
N TYR A 80 -1.00 4.18 12.85
CA TYR A 80 -1.36 5.55 13.21
C TYR A 80 -0.13 6.42 13.47
N ASN A 81 0.87 5.91 14.20
CA ASN A 81 2.09 6.66 14.48
C ASN A 81 2.84 7.02 13.18
N VAL A 82 2.97 6.06 12.27
CA VAL A 82 3.64 6.25 10.97
C VAL A 82 2.87 7.26 10.11
N LEU A 83 1.55 7.13 10.07
CA LEU A 83 0.68 8.05 9.33
C LEU A 83 0.79 9.49 9.87
N MET A 84 0.70 9.65 11.19
CA MET A 84 0.72 10.97 11.83
C MET A 84 2.08 11.65 11.71
N SER A 85 3.19 10.92 11.86
CA SER A 85 4.52 11.50 11.63
C SER A 85 4.63 12.03 10.20
N PHE A 86 4.17 11.29 9.20
CA PHE A 86 4.19 11.79 7.83
C PHE A 86 3.29 13.02 7.62
N LEU A 87 2.08 13.04 8.16
CA LEU A 87 1.16 14.17 7.94
C LEU A 87 1.54 15.44 8.70
N VAL A 88 2.10 15.31 9.90
CA VAL A 88 2.41 16.44 10.79
C VAL A 88 3.82 16.97 10.57
N ASP A 89 4.81 16.10 10.34
CA ASP A 89 6.20 16.52 10.09
C ASP A 89 6.40 17.04 8.66
N SER A 90 5.47 16.73 7.73
CA SER A 90 5.45 17.31 6.39
C SER A 90 4.99 18.77 6.43
N LYS A 91 5.89 19.69 6.78
CA LYS A 91 5.64 21.12 6.56
C LYS A 91 5.33 21.37 5.07
N PRO A 92 4.27 22.12 4.73
CA PRO A 92 4.01 22.49 3.35
C PRO A 92 5.19 23.30 2.77
N PRO A 93 5.53 23.14 1.48
CA PRO A 93 6.56 23.93 0.85
C PRO A 93 6.09 25.39 0.80
N GLY A 94 6.63 26.24 1.69
CA GLY A 94 6.23 27.65 1.79
C GLY A 94 6.40 28.31 3.17
N GLN A 95 6.79 27.57 4.22
CA GLN A 95 7.15 28.17 5.52
C GLN A 95 8.60 27.82 5.87
N ARG A 96 9.55 28.62 5.36
CA ARG A 96 10.91 28.75 5.87
C ARG A 96 11.15 30.19 6.26
#